data_AF-A0A7Y0PXW5-F1
#
_entry.id   AF-A0A7Y0PXW5-F1
#
_cell.length_a   1.000
_cell.length_b   1.000
_cell.length_c   1.000
_cell.angle_alpha   90.00
_cell.angle_beta   90.00
_cell.angle_gamma   90.00
#
_symmetry.space_group_name_H-M   'P 1'
#
loop_
_entity.id
_entity.type
_entity.pdbx_description
1 polymer ?
#
loop_
_entity_poly.entity_id
_entity_poly.type
_entity_poly.pdbx_seq_one_letter_code
_entity_poly.pdbx_strand_id
1 'polypeptide(L)'
;MPQKLQFTRFQRSVGQAGERLEFWAVNPWRRSSLFVIVLLITFLLGSSVGTISGALDLMDPIGALLTVVIWEVMVRLRRQWPAPKRAVLARQLLDMARIGLLYGLLLEGFKLL
;
A
#
# COMPACT_ATOMS: atom_id res chain seq x y z
N MET A 1 -38.06 -13.89 3.27
CA MET A 1 -37.34 -13.89 4.57
C MET A 1 -35.98 -13.26 4.34
N PRO A 2 -35.59 -12.16 5.02
CA PRO A 2 -34.27 -11.57 4.81
C PRO A 2 -33.20 -12.52 5.36
N GLN A 3 -32.29 -12.95 4.49
CA GLN A 3 -31.18 -13.84 4.79
C GLN A 3 -30.26 -13.15 5.81
N LYS A 4 -30.21 -13.65 7.06
CA LYS A 4 -29.29 -13.13 8.07
C LYS A 4 -27.86 -13.40 7.59
N LEU A 5 -27.11 -12.36 7.22
CA LEU A 5 -25.68 -12.49 6.95
C LEU A 5 -25.00 -13.08 8.19
N GLN A 6 -24.49 -14.31 8.04
CA GLN A 6 -23.75 -14.98 9.09
C GLN A 6 -22.35 -14.36 9.13
N PHE A 7 -22.08 -13.57 10.19
CA PHE A 7 -20.75 -13.03 10.43
C PHE A 7 -19.77 -14.19 10.64
N THR A 8 -18.95 -14.45 9.63
CA THR A 8 -17.88 -15.46 9.72
C THR A 8 -16.82 -14.96 10.71
N ARG A 9 -16.16 -15.87 11.45
CA ARG A 9 -15.09 -15.50 12.41
C ARG A 9 -13.99 -14.66 11.74
N PHE A 10 -13.79 -14.86 10.44
CA PHE A 10 -12.91 -14.07 9.57
C PHE A 10 -13.36 -12.61 9.43
N GLN A 11 -14.66 -12.37 9.21
CA GLN A 11 -15.21 -11.01 9.13
C GLN A 11 -15.07 -10.26 10.46
N ARG A 12 -15.18 -10.97 11.59
CA ARG A 12 -14.97 -10.36 12.92
C ARG A 12 -13.48 -10.09 13.21
N SER A 13 -12.54 -10.94 12.78
CA SER A 13 -11.11 -10.68 13.01
C SER A 13 -10.54 -9.63 12.05
N VAL A 14 -10.80 -9.74 10.75
CA VAL A 14 -10.27 -8.85 9.71
C VAL A 14 -11.02 -7.53 9.68
N GLY A 15 -12.34 -7.55 9.82
CA GLY A 15 -13.15 -6.32 9.85
C GLY A 15 -12.86 -5.44 11.08
N GLN A 16 -12.51 -6.05 12.22
CA GLN A 16 -12.14 -5.30 13.44
C GLN A 16 -10.64 -4.96 13.50
N ALA A 17 -9.79 -5.58 12.68
CA ALA A 17 -8.35 -5.26 12.68
C ALA A 17 -8.10 -3.79 12.32
N GLY A 18 -8.85 -3.26 11.34
CA GLY A 18 -8.80 -1.85 10.95
C GLY A 18 -9.18 -0.92 12.11
N GLU A 19 -10.33 -1.15 12.76
CA GLU A 19 -10.78 -0.35 13.91
C GLU A 19 -9.81 -0.43 15.10
N ARG A 20 -9.21 -1.60 15.35
CA ARG A 20 -8.17 -1.76 16.39
C ARG A 20 -6.89 -0.99 16.06
N LEU A 21 -6.48 -0.99 14.78
CA LEU A 21 -5.33 -0.21 14.34
C LEU A 21 -5.59 1.29 14.48
N GLU A 22 -6.79 1.75 14.12
CA GLU A 22 -7.20 3.15 14.29
C GLU A 22 -7.20 3.55 15.76
N PHE A 23 -7.72 2.70 16.65
CA PHE A 23 -7.69 2.94 18.09
C PHE A 23 -6.27 2.97 18.67
N TRP A 24 -5.39 2.08 18.21
CA TRP A 24 -3.98 2.05 18.62
C TRP A 24 -3.18 3.27 18.11
N ALA A 25 -3.54 3.77 16.92
CA ALA A 25 -2.94 4.93 16.26
C ALA A 25 -3.56 6.28 16.67
N VAL A 26 -4.37 6.32 17.73
CA VAL A 26 -4.86 7.59 18.31
C VAL A 26 -3.71 8.45 18.84
N ASN A 27 -2.63 7.82 19.35
CA ASN A 27 -1.45 8.56 19.79
C ASN A 27 -0.69 9.12 18.57
N PRO A 28 -0.47 10.46 18.48
CA PRO A 28 0.17 11.09 17.33
C PRO A 28 1.58 10.54 17.05
N TRP A 29 2.35 10.17 18.08
CA TRP A 29 3.69 9.58 17.90
C TRP A 29 3.64 8.21 17.22
N ARG A 30 2.66 7.37 17.59
CA ARG A 30 2.49 6.03 17.00
C ARG A 30 2.00 6.12 15.57
N ARG A 31 1.11 7.08 15.29
CA ARG A 31 0.60 7.34 13.94
C ARG A 31 1.72 7.78 13.00
N SER A 32 2.55 8.72 13.40
CA SER A 32 3.70 9.18 12.60
C SER A 32 4.73 8.07 12.37
N SER A 33 5.05 7.29 13.41
CA SER A 33 5.93 6.12 13.28
C SER A 33 5.38 5.12 12.27
N LEU A 34 4.08 4.82 12.33
CA LEU A 34 3.42 3.90 11.43
C LEU A 34 3.41 4.40 9.97
N PHE A 35 3.25 5.71 9.75
CA PHE A 35 3.42 6.31 8.42
C PHE A 35 4.85 6.18 7.89
N VAL A 36 5.85 6.45 8.73
CA VAL A 36 7.26 6.31 8.36
C VAL A 36 7.59 4.85 8.03
N ILE A 37 7.13 3.89 8.84
CA ILE A 37 7.34 2.47 8.59
C ILE A 37 6.72 2.05 7.25
N VAL A 38 5.47 2.42 6.99
CA VAL A 38 4.81 2.09 5.72
C VAL A 38 5.52 2.72 4.54
N LEU A 39 5.94 3.98 4.67
CA LEU A 39 6.71 4.68 3.64
C LEU A 39 8.05 4.00 3.38
N LEU A 40 8.80 3.62 4.41
CA LEU A 40 10.10 2.96 4.27
C LEU A 40 9.98 1.54 3.67
N ILE A 41 9.00 0.76 4.10
CA ILE A 41 8.76 -0.59 3.55
C ILE A 41 8.40 -0.50 2.07
N THR A 42 7.48 0.39 1.70
CA THR A 42 7.08 0.54 0.30
C THR A 42 8.15 1.15 -0.57
N PHE A 43 8.97 2.07 -0.03
CA PHE A 43 10.17 2.59 -0.68
C PHE A 43 11.20 1.49 -0.95
N LEU A 44 11.46 0.63 0.04
CA LEU A 44 12.34 -0.52 -0.13
C LEU A 44 11.80 -1.47 -1.20
N LEU A 45 10.50 -1.78 -1.19
CA LEU A 45 9.88 -2.62 -2.22
C LEU A 45 10.01 -2.03 -3.62
N GLY A 46 9.73 -0.72 -3.78
CA GLY A 46 9.89 -0.03 -5.07
C GLY A 46 11.34 -0.03 -5.55
N SER A 47 12.29 0.16 -4.64
CA SER A 47 13.73 0.13 -4.95
C SER A 47 14.17 -1.28 -5.35
N SER A 48 13.81 -2.31 -4.58
CA SER A 48 14.14 -3.71 -4.89
C SER A 48 13.61 -4.13 -6.26
N VAL A 49 12.41 -3.69 -6.63
CA VAL A 49 11.85 -3.92 -7.97
C VAL A 49 12.73 -3.31 -9.05
N GLY A 50 13.13 -2.05 -8.89
CA GLY A 50 14.02 -1.38 -9.84
C GLY A 50 15.39 -2.07 -9.92
N THR A 51 15.97 -2.46 -8.79
CA THR A 51 17.27 -3.13 -8.75
C THR A 51 17.22 -4.49 -9.43
N ILE A 52 16.16 -5.27 -9.22
CA ILE A 52 15.95 -6.55 -9.92
C ILE A 52 15.83 -6.32 -11.43
N SER A 53 15.08 -5.30 -11.84
CA SER A 53 14.91 -4.97 -13.27
C SER A 53 16.23 -4.55 -13.92
N GLY A 54 17.03 -3.72 -13.25
CA GLY A 54 18.33 -3.28 -13.73
C GLY A 54 19.40 -4.38 -13.70
N ALA A 55 19.43 -5.22 -12.66
CA ALA A 55 20.41 -6.31 -12.54
C ALA A 55 20.22 -7.41 -13.58
N LEU A 56 18.98 -7.64 -14.01
CA LEU A 56 18.66 -8.63 -15.04
C LEU A 56 18.82 -8.10 -16.47
N ASP A 57 19.25 -6.84 -16.64
CA ASP A 57 19.26 -6.10 -17.92
C ASP A 57 17.89 -6.18 -18.65
N LEU A 58 16.84 -6.31 -17.85
CA LEU A 58 15.46 -6.55 -18.28
C LEU A 58 14.83 -5.20 -18.64
N MET A 59 15.41 -4.51 -19.62
CA MET A 59 14.73 -3.43 -20.37
C MET A 59 13.56 -3.98 -21.21
N ASP A 60 13.42 -5.30 -21.22
CA ASP A 60 12.38 -6.06 -21.89
C ASP A 60 11.09 -6.16 -21.05
N PRO A 61 9.92 -6.24 -21.69
CA PRO A 61 8.53 -6.01 -21.22
C PRO A 61 8.09 -6.33 -19.78
N ILE A 62 8.82 -7.16 -19.05
CA ILE A 62 8.53 -7.57 -17.67
C ILE A 62 8.63 -6.39 -16.69
N GLY A 63 9.64 -5.52 -16.81
CA GLY A 63 9.77 -4.34 -15.95
C GLY A 63 8.62 -3.34 -16.14
N ALA A 64 8.20 -3.15 -17.40
CA ALA A 64 7.03 -2.33 -17.74
C ALA A 64 5.73 -2.94 -17.20
N LEU A 65 5.53 -4.26 -17.39
CA LEU A 65 4.35 -4.96 -16.87
C LEU A 65 4.26 -4.88 -15.35
N LEU A 66 5.37 -5.08 -14.65
CA LEU A 66 5.39 -5.05 -13.18
C LEU A 66 5.06 -3.65 -12.65
N THR A 67 5.60 -2.61 -13.29
CA THR A 67 5.28 -1.21 -12.97
C THR A 67 3.79 -0.93 -13.17
N VAL A 68 3.23 -1.34 -14.30
CA VAL A 68 1.80 -1.18 -14.62
C VAL A 68 0.93 -1.96 -13.64
N VAL A 69 1.29 -3.20 -13.29
CA VAL A 69 0.54 -4.01 -12.32
C VAL A 69 0.54 -3.36 -10.93
N ILE A 70 1.70 -2.90 -10.45
CA ILE A 70 1.79 -2.18 -9.17
C ILE A 70 0.87 -0.96 -9.20
N TRP A 71 0.91 -0.20 -10.29
CA TRP A 71 0.11 1.02 -10.42
C TRP A 71 -1.39 0.74 -10.52
N GLU A 72 -1.79 -0.27 -11.28
CA GLU A 72 -3.17 -0.74 -11.41
C GLU A 72 -3.71 -1.23 -10.07
N VAL A 73 -2.92 -1.99 -9.30
CA VAL A 73 -3.28 -2.42 -7.94
C VAL A 73 -3.48 -1.20 -7.05
N MET A 74 -2.59 -0.22 -7.09
CA MET A 74 -2.72 1.00 -6.29
C MET A 74 -3.97 1.79 -6.69
N VAL A 75 -4.29 1.93 -7.97
CA VAL A 75 -5.48 2.64 -8.48
C VAL A 75 -6.76 1.91 -8.09
N ARG A 76 -6.83 0.59 -8.29
CA ARG A 76 -7.98 -0.23 -7.89
C ARG A 76 -8.22 -0.17 -6.40
N LEU A 77 -7.17 -0.26 -5.59
CA LEU A 77 -7.27 -0.21 -4.13
C LEU A 77 -7.84 1.14 -3.65
N ARG A 78 -7.45 2.26 -4.28
CA ARG A 78 -8.04 3.58 -4.00
C ARG A 78 -9.50 3.66 -4.45
N ARG A 79 -9.83 3.10 -5.62
CA ARG A 79 -11.19 3.16 -6.19
C ARG A 79 -12.19 2.29 -5.43
N GLN A 80 -11.74 1.18 -4.86
CA GLN A 80 -12.56 0.29 -4.04
C GLN A 80 -12.82 0.84 -2.62
N TRP A 81 -12.13 1.90 -2.19
CA TRP A 81 -12.35 2.49 -0.88
C TRP A 81 -13.36 3.66 -0.94
N PRO A 82 -14.61 3.48 -0.46
CA PRO A 82 -15.60 4.56 -0.41
C PRO A 82 -15.20 5.66 0.60
N ALA A 83 -15.54 6.92 0.26
CA ALA A 83 -15.32 8.11 1.09
C ALA A 83 -16.35 8.26 2.23
N PRO A 84 -16.18 9.20 3.17
CA PRO A 84 -15.48 9.05 4.43
C PRO A 84 -16.45 9.03 5.63
N LYS A 85 -16.44 7.97 6.45
CA LYS A 85 -16.93 8.04 7.84
C LYS A 85 -16.05 7.31 8.86
N ARG A 86 -15.19 6.36 8.44
CA ARG A 86 -14.51 5.44 9.38
C ARG A 86 -13.13 4.89 8.98
N ALA A 87 -12.51 5.38 7.89
CA ALA A 87 -11.26 4.78 7.37
C ALA A 87 -10.20 5.84 7.03
N VAL A 88 -10.06 6.88 7.86
CA VAL A 88 -9.13 7.99 7.61
C VAL A 88 -7.69 7.53 7.71
N LEU A 89 -7.39 6.62 8.65
CA LEU A 89 -6.02 6.13 8.85
C LEU A 89 -5.58 5.24 7.67
N ALA A 90 -6.40 4.24 7.30
CA ALA A 90 -6.07 3.32 6.21
C ALA A 90 -5.81 4.05 4.88
N ARG A 91 -6.58 5.11 4.61
CA ARG A 91 -6.38 5.94 3.41
C ARG A 91 -5.03 6.68 3.45
N GLN A 92 -4.66 7.24 4.61
CA GLN A 92 -3.37 7.91 4.77
C GLN A 92 -2.19 6.93 4.68
N LEU A 93 -2.32 5.71 5.21
CA LEU A 93 -1.32 4.66 4.99
C LEU A 93 -1.18 4.36 3.50
N LEU A 94 -2.29 4.23 2.78
CA LEU A 94 -2.27 3.95 1.35
C LEU A 94 -1.60 5.08 0.56
N ASP A 95 -1.84 6.33 0.94
CA ASP A 95 -1.18 7.49 0.34
C ASP A 95 0.33 7.49 0.65
N MET A 96 0.75 7.17 1.88
CA MET A 96 2.18 7.03 2.23
C MET A 96 2.85 5.86 1.51
N ALA A 97 2.14 4.73 1.36
CA ALA A 97 2.60 3.58 0.61
C ALA A 97 2.82 3.93 -0.87
N ARG A 98 1.91 4.69 -1.47
CA ARG A 98 2.02 5.18 -2.85
C ARG A 98 3.25 6.07 -3.02
N ILE A 99 3.44 7.03 -2.11
CA ILE A 99 4.59 7.93 -2.13
C ILE A 99 5.88 7.12 -2.04
N GLY A 100 6.02 6.26 -1.03
CA GLY A 100 7.22 5.43 -0.84
C GLY A 100 7.56 4.62 -2.09
N LEU A 101 6.57 3.89 -2.63
CA LEU A 101 6.78 3.04 -3.80
C LEU A 101 7.17 3.84 -5.06
N LEU A 102 6.47 4.95 -5.34
CA LEU A 102 6.81 5.83 -6.47
C LEU A 102 8.23 6.36 -6.36
N TYR A 103 8.62 6.89 -5.20
CA TYR A 103 9.95 7.46 -5.01
C TYR A 103 11.04 6.39 -5.07
N GLY A 104 10.80 5.19 -4.52
CA GLY A 104 11.76 4.08 -4.60
C GLY A 104 12.01 3.64 -6.05
N LEU A 105 10.94 3.47 -6.82
CA LEU A 105 11.04 3.07 -8.22
C LEU A 105 11.68 4.15 -9.10
N LEU A 106 11.26 5.41 -8.94
CA LEU A 106 11.81 6.55 -9.69
C LEU A 106 13.30 6.75 -9.39
N LEU A 107 13.68 6.68 -8.12
CA LEU A 107 15.08 6.83 -7.72
C LEU A 107 15.97 5.80 -8.41
N GLU A 108 15.52 4.55 -8.47
CA GLU A 108 16.27 3.50 -9.15
C GLU A 108 16.29 3.69 -10.66
N GLY A 109 15.19 4.13 -11.26
CA GLY A 109 15.14 4.51 -12.68
C GLY A 109 16.10 5.65 -13.03
N PHE A 110 16.28 6.63 -12.14
CA PHE A 110 17.26 7.70 -12.31
C PHE A 110 18.71 7.25 -12.13
N LYS A 111 18.99 6.21 -11.33
CA LYS A 111 20.35 5.69 -11.19
C LYS A 111 20.85 4.96 -12.43
N LEU A 112 19.93 4.44 -13.24
CA LEU A 112 20.22 3.70 -14.46
C LEU A 112 20.44 4.60 -15.68
N LEU A 113 20.22 5.92 -15.53
CA LEU A 113 20.34 6.94 -16.58
C LEU A 113 21.65 7.72 -16.44
#